data_AF-A0A662P7D0-F1
#
_entry.id   AF-A0A662P7D0-F1
#
_cell.length_a   1.000
_cell.length_b   1.000
_cell.length_c   1.000
_cell.angle_alpha   90.00
_cell.angle_beta   90.00
_cell.angle_gamma   90.00
#
_symmetry.space_group_name_H-M   'P 1'
#
loop_
_entity.id
_entity.type
_entity.pdbx_description
1 polymer ?
#
loop_
_entity_poly.entity_id
_entity_poly.type
_entity_poly.pdbx_seq_one_letter_code
_entity_poly.pdbx_strand_id
1 'polypeptide(L)'
;MEIRVHPRVKKYLDKSDEKERLKEHLKELMNDPYTSRSGVDIKKLRGKKHDIYRLRVGDHRFEYFIEEGIVWIERAFKRGKEYQ
;
A
#
# COMPACT_ATOMS: atom_id res chain seq x y z
N MET A 1 -9.56 -5.71 11.22
CA MET A 1 -9.51 -5.80 9.74
C MET A 1 -8.46 -6.82 9.34
N GLU A 2 -8.61 -7.44 8.18
CA GLU A 2 -7.60 -8.35 7.60
C GLU A 2 -6.79 -7.62 6.53
N ILE A 3 -5.53 -8.03 6.29
CA ILE A 3 -4.75 -7.55 5.15
C ILE A 3 -4.43 -8.70 4.20
N ARG A 4 -4.72 -8.50 2.91
CA ARG A 4 -4.36 -9.42 1.83
C ARG A 4 -3.44 -8.74 0.85
N VAL A 5 -2.37 -9.42 0.48
CA VAL A 5 -1.29 -8.86 -0.34
C VAL A 5 -1.19 -9.65 -1.63
N HIS A 6 -1.34 -8.97 -2.77
CA HIS A 6 -1.20 -9.61 -4.07
C HIS A 6 0.21 -10.22 -4.23
N PRO A 7 0.39 -11.41 -4.85
CA PRO A 7 1.70 -12.07 -4.97
C PRO A 7 2.81 -11.19 -5.56
N ARG A 8 2.46 -10.31 -6.50
CA ARG A 8 3.40 -9.33 -7.09
C ARG A 8 3.96 -8.33 -6.05
N VAL A 9 3.13 -7.93 -5.10
CA VAL A 9 3.54 -7.03 -4.01
C VAL A 9 4.43 -7.79 -3.02
N LYS A 10 4.12 -9.06 -2.73
CA LYS A 10 5.00 -9.90 -1.92
C LYS A 10 6.40 -10.02 -2.56
N LYS A 11 6.48 -10.31 -3.86
CA LYS A 11 7.76 -10.32 -4.61
C LYS A 11 8.47 -8.97 -4.58
N TYR A 12 7.74 -7.87 -4.63
CA TYR A 12 8.32 -6.53 -4.53
C TYR A 12 8.93 -6.28 -3.15
N LEU A 13 8.21 -6.61 -2.07
CA LEU A 13 8.69 -6.51 -0.70
C LEU A 13 9.93 -7.38 -0.48
N ASP A 14 9.91 -8.62 -0.98
CA ASP A 14 11.04 -9.56 -0.84
C ASP A 14 12.32 -9.10 -1.53
N LYS A 15 12.23 -8.19 -2.51
CA LYS A 15 13.38 -7.60 -3.22
C LYS A 15 13.84 -6.26 -2.62
N SER A 16 13.15 -5.76 -1.60
CA SER A 16 13.43 -4.45 -1.02
C SER A 16 14.30 -4.60 0.22
N ASP A 17 15.39 -3.83 0.32
CA ASP A 17 16.22 -3.78 1.54
C ASP A 17 15.45 -3.18 2.74
N GLU A 18 14.38 -2.43 2.46
CA GLU A 18 13.48 -1.82 3.46
C GLU A 18 12.27 -2.70 3.81
N LYS A 19 12.29 -4.00 3.48
CA LYS A 19 11.13 -4.91 3.57
C LYS A 19 10.42 -4.88 4.93
N GLU A 20 11.16 -4.91 6.03
CA GLU A 20 10.64 -4.99 7.39
C GLU A 20 9.88 -3.72 7.73
N ARG A 21 10.49 -2.55 7.47
CA ARG A 21 9.86 -1.23 7.61
C ARG A 21 8.59 -1.11 6.77
N LEU A 22 8.61 -1.58 5.52
CA LEU A 22 7.44 -1.54 4.64
C LEU A 22 6.30 -2.44 5.17
N LYS A 23 6.63 -3.62 5.69
CA LYS A 23 5.64 -4.53 6.29
C LYS A 23 4.97 -3.94 7.53
N GLU A 24 5.72 -3.24 8.37
CA GLU A 24 5.17 -2.57 9.55
C GLU A 24 4.11 -1.55 9.16
N HIS A 25 4.43 -0.65 8.23
CA HIS A 25 3.47 0.36 7.77
C HIS A 25 2.26 -0.23 7.04
N LEU A 26 2.43 -1.35 6.32
CA LEU A 26 1.31 -2.08 5.72
C LEU A 26 0.41 -2.70 6.80
N LYS A 27 0.97 -3.29 7.86
CA LYS A 27 0.18 -3.85 8.98
C LYS A 27 -0.64 -2.77 9.69
N GLU A 28 -0.12 -1.55 9.82
CA GLU A 28 -0.85 -0.43 10.42
C GLU A 28 -2.14 -0.07 9.67
N LEU A 29 -2.29 -0.44 8.39
CA LEU A 29 -3.54 -0.27 7.65
C LEU A 29 -4.69 -1.08 8.24
N MET A 30 -4.42 -2.14 9.02
CA MET A 30 -5.46 -2.88 9.71
C MET A 30 -6.12 -2.07 10.83
N ASN A 31 -5.43 -1.06 11.36
CA ASN A 31 -5.94 -0.17 12.41
C ASN A 31 -6.63 1.04 11.80
N ASP A 32 -5.95 1.70 10.85
CA ASP A 32 -6.51 2.84 10.11
C ASP A 32 -5.98 2.84 8.65
N PRO A 33 -6.82 2.44 7.68
CA PRO A 33 -6.45 2.43 6.27
C PRO A 33 -6.76 3.76 5.56
N TYR A 34 -7.23 4.80 6.25
CA TYR A 34 -7.74 6.02 5.61
C TYR A 34 -6.87 7.25 5.91
N THR A 35 -6.29 7.34 7.11
CA THR A 35 -5.64 8.56 7.58
C THR A 35 -4.12 8.54 7.42
N SER A 36 -3.56 9.61 6.85
CA SER A 36 -2.11 9.85 6.85
C SER A 36 -1.55 9.92 8.27
N ARG A 37 -0.32 9.44 8.46
CA ARG A 37 0.36 9.38 9.77
C ARG A 37 1.84 9.71 9.62
N SER A 38 2.56 9.83 10.73
CA SER A 38 3.98 10.19 10.70
C SER A 38 4.77 9.21 9.82
N GLY A 39 5.52 9.76 8.85
CA GLY A 39 6.31 8.97 7.89
C GLY A 39 5.52 8.29 6.76
N VAL A 40 4.20 8.43 6.73
CA VAL A 40 3.31 7.73 5.81
C VAL A 40 2.16 8.61 5.32
N ASP A 41 2.08 8.82 4.00
CA ASP A 41 0.99 9.59 3.38
C ASP A 41 -0.03 8.66 2.72
N ILE A 42 -1.30 8.80 3.09
CA ILE A 42 -2.44 8.08 2.50
C ILE A 42 -3.28 9.06 1.70
N LYS A 43 -3.53 8.71 0.44
CA LYS A 43 -4.38 9.52 -0.45
C LYS A 43 -5.35 8.66 -1.22
N LYS A 44 -6.64 8.99 -1.15
CA LYS A 44 -7.67 8.45 -2.04
C LYS A 44 -7.41 8.93 -3.48
N LEU A 45 -7.33 7.99 -4.42
CA LEU A 45 -7.15 8.27 -5.84
C LEU A 45 -8.50 8.63 -6.47
N ARG A 46 -8.50 9.68 -7.32
CA ARG A 46 -9.70 10.11 -8.06
C ARG A 46 -9.74 9.45 -9.43
N GLY A 47 -10.95 9.28 -9.98
CA GLY A 47 -11.14 8.77 -11.35
C GLY A 47 -10.96 7.25 -11.51
N LYS A 48 -11.01 6.49 -10.41
CA LYS A 48 -11.07 5.03 -10.44
C LYS A 48 -12.52 4.56 -10.27
N LYS A 49 -12.87 3.43 -10.89
CA LYS A 49 -14.22 2.83 -10.81
C LYS A 49 -14.59 2.41 -9.38
N HIS A 50 -13.58 2.18 -8.54
CA HIS A 50 -13.69 1.82 -7.14
C HIS A 50 -12.79 2.71 -6.27
N ASP A 51 -13.10 2.76 -4.97
CA ASP A 51 -12.35 3.52 -3.97
C ASP A 51 -10.95 2.91 -3.76
N ILE A 52 -9.98 3.40 -4.54
CA ILE A 52 -8.57 3.04 -4.41
C ILE A 52 -7.83 4.12 -3.62
N TYR A 53 -7.00 3.67 -2.69
CA TYR A 53 -6.11 4.47 -1.88
C TYR A 53 -4.67 4.20 -2.28
N ARG A 54 -3.82 5.19 -2.05
CA ARG A 54 -2.38 5.06 -2.21
C ARG A 54 -1.68 5.36 -0.88
N LEU A 55 -0.88 4.41 -0.43
CA LEU A 55 0.09 4.55 0.65
C LEU A 55 1.42 5.02 0.07
N ARG A 56 2.08 5.98 0.72
CA ARG A 56 3.46 6.38 0.41
C ARG A 56 4.32 6.16 1.64
N VAL A 57 5.40 5.40 1.49
CA VAL A 57 6.40 5.14 2.53
C VAL A 57 7.77 5.44 1.91
N GLY A 58 8.30 6.63 2.15
CA GLY A 58 9.49 7.12 1.43
C GLY A 58 9.27 7.08 -0.08
N ASP A 59 10.14 6.37 -0.80
CA ASP A 59 10.03 6.19 -2.26
C ASP A 59 9.08 5.07 -2.68
N HIS A 60 8.61 4.25 -1.74
CA HIS A 60 7.69 3.15 -2.01
C HIS A 60 6.25 3.64 -2.04
N ARG A 61 5.50 3.18 -3.04
CA ARG A 61 4.06 3.44 -3.20
C ARG A 61 3.34 2.11 -3.22
N PHE A 62 2.21 2.07 -2.53
CA PHE A 62 1.28 0.94 -2.57
C PHE A 62 -0.10 1.42 -2.95
N GLU A 63 -0.77 0.73 -3.86
CA GLU A 63 -2.19 0.96 -4.13
C GLU A 63 -3.00 -0.16 -3.50
N TYR A 64 -4.08 0.22 -2.82
CA TYR A 64 -4.95 -0.72 -2.13
C TYR A 64 -6.40 -0.24 -2.12
N PHE A 65 -7.32 -1.16 -1.84
CA PHE A 65 -8.72 -0.86 -1.59
C PHE A 65 -9.20 -1.62 -0.36
N ILE A 66 -10.35 -1.22 0.18
CA ILE A 66 -10.99 -1.88 1.31
C ILE A 66 -12.29 -2.49 0.81
N GLU A 67 -12.47 -3.80 1.04
CA GLU A 67 -13.69 -4.54 0.69
C GLU A 67 -14.01 -5.49 1.84
N GLU A 68 -15.24 -5.42 2.37
CA GLU A 68 -15.73 -6.31 3.45
C GLU A 68 -14.79 -6.38 4.68
N GLY A 69 -14.15 -5.27 5.05
CA GLY A 69 -13.21 -5.22 6.18
C GLY A 69 -11.82 -5.82 5.90
N ILE A 70 -11.54 -6.14 4.64
CA ILE A 70 -10.25 -6.62 4.13
C ILE A 70 -9.55 -5.48 3.39
N VAL A 71 -8.29 -5.21 3.75
CA VAL A 71 -7.40 -4.32 3.00
C VAL A 71 -6.67 -5.13 1.94
N TRP A 72 -6.98 -4.87 0.68
CA TRP A 72 -6.36 -5.54 -0.46
C TRP A 72 -5.23 -4.69 -1.04
N ILE A 73 -3.98 -5.09 -0.81
CA ILE A 73 -2.80 -4.44 -1.39
C ILE A 73 -2.58 -4.97 -2.81
N GLU A 74 -2.98 -4.17 -3.79
CA GLU A 74 -2.97 -4.53 -5.20
C GLU A 74 -1.59 -4.33 -5.83
N ARG A 75 -0.97 -3.16 -5.67
CA ARG A 75 0.25 -2.77 -6.40
C ARG A 75 1.31 -2.23 -5.45
N ALA A 76 2.57 -2.39 -5.84
CA ALA A 76 3.72 -1.80 -5.16
C ALA A 76 4.78 -1.39 -6.18
N PHE A 77 5.33 -0.18 -6.04
CA PHE A 77 6.32 0.37 -6.96
C PHE A 77 7.11 1.52 -6.33
N LYS A 78 8.33 1.77 -6.82
CA LYS A 78 9.14 2.93 -6.41
C LYS A 78 8.74 4.19 -7.19
N ARG A 79 9.02 5.37 -6.62
CA ARG A 79 8.92 6.67 -7.32
C ARG A 79 9.63 6.59 -8.68
N GLY A 80 8.99 7.12 -9.73
CA GLY A 80 9.62 7.22 -11.06
C GLY A 80 9.76 5.90 -11.80
N LYS A 81 9.31 4.77 -11.22
CA LYS A 81 9.15 3.48 -11.90
C LYS A 81 7.68 3.12 -12.14
N GLU A 82 6.83 4.14 -12.26
CA GLU A 82 5.45 3.94 -12.72
C GLU A 82 5.53 3.48 -14.18
N TYR A 83 5.12 2.23 -14.41
CA TYR A 83 5.08 1.51 -15.70
C TYR A 83 6.42 0.92 -16.20
N GLN A 84 6.64 -0.36 -15.87
CA GLN A 84 7.15 -1.38 -16.81
C GLN A 84 6.16 -2.55 -16.82
#